data_AF-A0A7C9AEH8-F1
#
_entry.id   AF-A0A7C9AEH8-F1
#
_cell.length_a   1.000
_cell.length_b   1.000
_cell.length_c   1.000
_cell.angle_alpha   90.00
_cell.angle_beta   90.00
_cell.angle_gamma   90.00
#
_symmetry.space_group_name_H-M   'P 1'
#
loop_
_entity.id
_entity.type
_entity.pdbx_description
1 polymer ?
#
loop_
_entity_poly.entity_id
_entity_poly.type
_entity_poly.pdbx_seq_one_letter_code
_entity_poly.pdbx_strand_id
1 'polypeptide(L)'
;AELTAGYYNPSNRDGYSRVFEVLKKHTVTMKFVCPGSDVHFQENNESLADPEALCWQVLNAAWDCGLTVAGQNRDPCYDRAEHVRIVETSKPRNDPDCHNLSFFVYQRPSPFAQRTYCFSELDYFIKSMHGIAQGHASDD
;
A
#
# COMPACT_ATOMS: atom_id res chain seq x y z
N ALA A 1 6.33 7.19 17.22
CA ALA A 1 7.22 6.49 16.28
C ALA A 1 7.68 7.39 15.14
N GLU A 2 6.78 8.11 14.47
CA GLU A 2 7.10 9.00 13.34
C GLU A 2 8.11 10.10 13.69
N LEU A 3 7.90 10.84 14.79
CA LEU A 3 8.81 11.91 15.21
C LEU A 3 10.25 11.42 15.40
N THR A 4 10.44 10.28 16.06
CA THR A 4 11.75 9.67 16.28
C THR A 4 12.36 9.07 15.00
N ALA A 5 11.52 8.71 14.02
CA ALA A 5 11.96 8.33 12.68
C ALA A 5 12.29 9.53 11.77
N GLY A 6 12.05 10.76 12.25
CA GLY A 6 12.34 12.01 11.54
C GLY A 6 11.13 12.63 10.83
N TYR A 7 9.95 12.02 10.92
CA TYR A 7 8.70 12.57 10.37
C TYR A 7 7.97 13.39 11.44
N TYR A 8 8.04 14.72 11.35
CA TYR A 8 7.28 15.60 12.22
C TYR A 8 5.82 15.73 11.72
N ASN A 9 5.01 14.72 12.04
CA ASN A 9 3.62 14.56 11.62
C ASN A 9 2.62 14.61 12.81
N PRO A 10 2.46 15.76 13.50
CA PRO A 10 1.45 15.89 14.55
C PRO A 10 0.03 16.05 13.96
N SER A 11 -1.00 15.95 14.79
CA SER A 11 -2.41 15.99 14.36
C SER A 11 -2.85 17.25 13.60
N ASN A 12 -2.10 18.34 13.69
CA ASN A 12 -2.41 19.63 13.07
C ASN A 12 -1.48 20.01 11.91
N ARG A 13 -0.65 19.07 11.43
CA ARG A 13 0.30 19.32 10.34
C ARG A 13 0.60 18.04 9.58
N ASP A 14 0.54 18.14 8.25
CA ASP A 14 1.09 17.10 7.39
C ASP A 14 2.64 17.10 7.44
N GLY A 15 3.20 16.03 7.99
CA GLY A 15 4.65 15.82 8.08
C GLY A 15 5.30 15.28 6.81
N TYR A 16 4.52 14.84 5.82
CA TYR A 16 5.01 14.14 4.63
C TYR A 16 5.20 15.06 3.42
N SER A 17 4.22 15.91 3.11
CA SER A 17 4.24 16.71 1.88
C SER A 17 5.49 17.59 1.74
N ARG A 18 6.06 18.09 2.85
CA ARG A 18 7.32 18.85 2.78
C ARG A 18 8.50 18.04 2.23
N VAL A 19 8.60 16.76 2.57
CA VAL A 19 9.61 15.85 2.02
C VAL A 19 9.32 15.64 0.53
N PHE A 20 8.06 15.45 0.18
CA PHE A 20 7.63 15.17 -1.19
C PHE A 20 7.83 16.35 -2.14
N GLU A 21 7.62 17.60 -1.70
CA GLU A 21 7.96 18.80 -2.45
C GLU A 21 9.46 18.87 -2.83
N VAL A 22 10.34 18.43 -1.93
CA VAL A 22 11.78 18.36 -2.20
C VAL A 22 12.06 17.26 -3.20
N LEU A 23 11.53 16.06 -2.97
CA LEU A 23 11.70 14.90 -3.86
C LEU A 23 11.19 15.18 -5.28
N LYS A 24 10.09 15.90 -5.42
CA LYS A 24 9.48 16.23 -6.73
C LYS A 24 10.45 16.98 -7.65
N LYS A 25 11.34 17.80 -7.10
CA LYS A 25 12.37 18.54 -7.86
C LYS A 25 13.40 17.63 -8.53
N HIS A 26 13.49 16.38 -8.08
CA HIS A 26 14.47 15.40 -8.55
C HIS A 26 13.86 14.31 -9.43
N THR A 27 12.59 14.43 -9.83
CA THR A 27 11.92 13.44 -10.72
C THR A 27 12.03 12.00 -10.22
N VAL A 28 12.01 11.82 -8.90
CA VAL A 28 12.06 10.49 -8.28
C VAL A 28 10.68 9.82 -8.29
N THR A 29 10.68 8.50 -8.18
CA THR A 29 9.48 7.73 -7.83
C THR A 29 9.52 7.40 -6.35
N MET A 30 8.46 7.76 -5.62
CA MET A 30 8.31 7.35 -4.22
C MET A 30 7.85 5.90 -4.17
N LYS A 31 8.56 5.05 -3.43
CA LYS A 31 8.09 3.69 -3.14
C LYS A 31 7.44 3.64 -1.76
N PHE A 32 6.13 3.46 -1.73
CA PHE A 32 5.37 3.23 -0.52
C PHE A 32 5.41 1.74 -0.13
N VAL A 33 5.66 1.47 1.15
CA VAL A 33 5.63 0.10 1.69
C VAL A 33 4.28 -0.10 2.37
N CYS A 34 3.39 -0.82 1.70
CA CYS A 34 2.06 -1.16 2.18
C CYS A 34 2.16 -1.98 3.47
N PRO A 35 1.47 -1.56 4.55
CA PRO A 35 1.41 -2.34 5.78
C PRO A 35 0.74 -3.70 5.54
N GLY A 36 1.14 -4.69 6.34
CA GLY A 36 0.51 -6.03 6.37
C GLY A 36 -0.82 -6.03 7.13
N SER A 37 -1.55 -7.14 7.12
CA SER A 37 -2.80 -7.28 7.89
C SER A 37 -2.57 -7.29 9.39
N ASP A 38 -3.51 -6.70 10.12
CA ASP A 38 -3.47 -6.47 11.58
C ASP A 38 -3.49 -7.72 12.46
N VAL A 39 -3.36 -8.91 11.88
CA VAL A 39 -3.29 -10.17 12.63
C VAL A 39 -2.11 -10.16 13.62
N HIS A 40 -1.05 -9.39 13.35
CA HIS A 40 0.06 -9.16 14.28
C HIS A 40 -0.09 -7.94 15.19
N PHE A 41 -1.00 -7.01 14.90
CA PHE A 41 -1.24 -5.82 15.73
C PHE A 41 -2.27 -6.08 16.83
N GLN A 42 -3.18 -7.05 16.65
CA GLN A 42 -4.13 -7.46 17.71
C GLN A 42 -3.47 -8.18 18.89
N GLU A 43 -2.27 -8.76 18.74
CA GLU A 43 -1.56 -9.41 19.85
C GLU A 43 -0.95 -8.38 20.83
N ASN A 44 -0.81 -7.10 20.44
CA ASN A 44 -0.24 -6.07 21.30
C ASN A 44 -1.18 -4.85 21.41
N ASN A 45 -2.17 -4.99 22.29
CA ASN A 45 -3.26 -4.05 22.59
C ASN A 45 -2.80 -2.65 23.12
N GLU A 46 -1.49 -2.37 23.11
CA GLU A 46 -0.87 -1.11 23.55
C GLU A 46 -0.47 -0.20 22.38
N SER A 47 -0.51 -0.68 21.14
CA SER A 47 -0.12 0.10 19.97
C SER A 47 -1.28 0.95 19.44
N LEU A 48 -1.17 2.28 19.55
CA LEU A 48 -2.09 3.25 18.93
C LEU A 48 -1.85 3.40 17.41
N ALA A 49 -1.58 2.29 16.71
CA ALA A 49 -1.28 2.31 15.29
C ALA A 49 -2.56 2.41 14.46
N ASP A 50 -2.54 3.25 13.44
CA ASP A 50 -3.58 3.34 12.41
C ASP A 50 -2.92 3.25 11.02
N PRO A 51 -2.68 2.01 10.53
CA PRO A 51 -2.00 1.81 9.26
C PRO A 51 -2.82 2.30 8.07
N GLU A 52 -4.16 2.29 8.16
CA GLU A 52 -5.03 2.73 7.08
C GLU A 52 -5.01 4.26 6.93
N ALA A 53 -5.17 4.99 8.03
CA ALA A 53 -5.04 6.45 8.02
C ALA A 53 -3.65 6.89 7.56
N LEU A 54 -2.60 6.19 7.99
CA LEU A 54 -1.23 6.45 7.54
C LEU A 54 -1.06 6.22 6.03
N CYS A 55 -1.57 5.10 5.48
CA CYS A 55 -1.55 4.85 4.04
C CYS A 55 -2.23 5.98 3.27
N TRP A 56 -3.44 6.33 3.72
CA TRP A 56 -4.22 7.40 3.10
C TRP A 56 -3.46 8.72 3.11
N GLN A 57 -2.92 9.14 4.26
CA GLN A 57 -2.21 10.40 4.38
C GLN A 57 -0.98 10.45 3.47
N VAL A 58 -0.14 9.40 3.49
CA VAL A 58 1.12 9.37 2.75
C VAL A 58 0.89 9.34 1.24
N LEU A 59 -0.07 8.56 0.77
CA LEU A 59 -0.35 8.44 -0.66
C LEU A 59 -0.96 9.74 -1.22
N ASN A 60 -1.97 10.30 -0.55
CA ASN A 60 -2.57 11.57 -0.98
C ASN A 60 -1.54 12.70 -0.97
N ALA A 61 -0.74 12.85 0.09
CA ALA A 61 0.30 13.86 0.13
C ALA A 61 1.32 13.74 -1.03
N ALA A 62 1.66 12.52 -1.42
CA ALA A 62 2.58 12.28 -2.53
C ALA A 62 1.94 12.62 -3.89
N TRP A 63 0.69 12.20 -4.10
CA TRP A 63 -0.05 12.49 -5.32
C TRP A 63 -0.39 13.98 -5.48
N ASP A 64 -0.78 14.67 -4.40
CA ASP A 64 -1.00 16.12 -4.37
C ASP A 64 0.27 16.91 -4.74
N CYS A 65 1.44 16.39 -4.35
CA CYS A 65 2.75 16.93 -4.77
C CYS A 65 3.13 16.55 -6.21
N GLY A 66 2.29 15.77 -6.90
CA GLY A 66 2.50 15.28 -8.26
C GLY A 66 3.61 14.23 -8.38
N LEU A 67 3.97 13.53 -7.29
CA LEU A 67 4.96 12.46 -7.37
C LEU A 67 4.40 11.23 -8.08
N THR A 68 5.29 10.53 -8.80
CA THR A 68 5.02 9.15 -9.19
C THR A 68 5.17 8.25 -7.98
N VAL A 69 4.19 7.40 -7.71
CA VAL A 69 4.20 6.50 -6.56
C VAL A 69 4.21 5.05 -7.03
N ALA A 70 5.06 4.23 -6.41
CA ALA A 70 5.12 2.78 -6.56
C ALA A 70 4.82 2.10 -5.22
N GLY A 71 4.38 0.85 -5.25
CA GLY A 71 4.04 0.08 -4.05
C GLY A 71 4.96 -1.11 -3.79
N GLN A 72 5.00 -1.57 -2.55
CA GLN A 72 5.60 -2.83 -2.14
C GLN A 72 4.88 -3.35 -0.89
N ASN A 73 4.64 -4.66 -0.77
CA ASN A 73 4.16 -5.24 0.49
C ASN A 73 5.31 -5.32 1.52
N ARG A 74 5.03 -4.94 2.78
CA ARG A 74 6.00 -5.00 3.89
C ARG A 74 6.51 -6.42 4.15
N ASP A 75 5.57 -7.32 4.37
CA ASP A 75 5.82 -8.72 4.72
C ASP A 75 5.29 -9.62 3.61
N PRO A 76 5.83 -10.85 3.46
CA PRO A 76 5.34 -11.79 2.47
C PRO A 76 3.84 -12.04 2.64
N CYS A 77 3.08 -11.68 1.61
CA CYS A 77 1.62 -11.80 1.59
C CYS A 77 1.22 -13.21 1.12
N TYR A 78 0.29 -13.84 1.84
CA TYR A 78 -0.25 -15.16 1.49
C TYR A 78 -1.78 -15.17 1.41
N ASP A 79 -2.44 -14.14 1.93
CA ASP A 79 -3.89 -14.09 2.07
C ASP A 79 -4.52 -13.22 0.99
N ARG A 80 -5.69 -13.67 0.50
CA ARG A 80 -6.51 -12.94 -0.47
C ARG A 80 -6.95 -11.59 0.06
N ALA A 81 -7.27 -11.49 1.35
CA ALA A 81 -7.68 -10.22 1.96
C ALA A 81 -6.58 -9.15 1.88
N GLU A 82 -5.33 -9.54 2.11
CA GLU A 82 -4.16 -8.65 1.94
C GLU A 82 -3.99 -8.23 0.49
N HIS A 83 -4.11 -9.16 -0.46
CA HIS A 83 -4.06 -8.86 -1.90
C HIS A 83 -5.13 -7.86 -2.31
N VAL A 84 -6.38 -8.05 -1.85
CA VAL A 84 -7.48 -7.13 -2.12
C VAL A 84 -7.18 -5.74 -1.57
N ARG A 85 -6.73 -5.63 -0.32
CA ARG A 85 -6.36 -4.34 0.28
C ARG A 85 -5.23 -3.65 -0.48
N ILE A 86 -4.21 -4.40 -0.89
CA ILE A 86 -3.11 -3.87 -1.71
C ILE A 86 -3.64 -3.34 -3.04
N VAL A 87 -4.53 -4.08 -3.72
CA VAL A 87 -5.15 -3.65 -4.98
C VAL A 87 -5.95 -2.36 -4.79
N GLU A 88 -6.77 -2.28 -3.73
CA GLU A 88 -7.58 -1.09 -3.41
C GLU A 88 -6.71 0.12 -3.09
N THR A 89 -5.62 -0.08 -2.34
CA THR A 89 -4.61 0.97 -2.07
C THR A 89 -3.89 1.39 -3.36
N SER A 90 -3.66 0.44 -4.27
CA SER A 90 -2.91 0.69 -5.50
C SER A 90 -3.71 1.46 -6.54
N LYS A 91 -5.03 1.25 -6.56
CA LYS A 91 -5.98 1.80 -7.51
C LYS A 91 -7.32 2.09 -6.81
N PRO A 92 -7.41 3.17 -6.04
CA PRO A 92 -8.63 3.47 -5.29
C PRO A 92 -9.82 3.67 -6.23
N ARG A 93 -10.90 2.90 -6.04
CA ARG A 93 -12.03 2.85 -6.99
C ARG A 93 -12.86 4.13 -7.03
N ASN A 94 -12.95 4.83 -5.89
CA ASN A 94 -13.80 6.01 -5.71
C ASN A 94 -12.97 7.29 -5.63
N ASP A 95 -11.86 7.34 -6.36
CA ASP A 95 -10.96 8.48 -6.37
C ASP A 95 -11.25 9.39 -7.57
N PRO A 96 -11.73 10.62 -7.35
CA PRO A 96 -12.05 11.56 -8.44
C PRO A 96 -10.83 11.93 -9.27
N ASP A 97 -9.64 11.90 -8.67
CA ASP A 97 -8.38 12.23 -9.34
C ASP A 97 -7.75 11.01 -10.03
N CYS A 98 -8.40 9.86 -9.93
CA CYS A 98 -8.02 8.59 -10.56
C CYS A 98 -6.56 8.22 -10.25
N HIS A 99 -6.11 8.41 -9.02
CA HIS A 99 -4.75 8.08 -8.63
C HIS A 99 -4.49 6.59 -8.77
N ASN A 100 -3.28 6.28 -9.19
CA ASN A 100 -2.84 4.91 -9.38
C ASN A 100 -1.35 4.80 -9.07
N LEU A 101 -0.93 3.67 -8.50
CA LEU A 101 0.47 3.32 -8.44
C LEU A 101 1.01 3.02 -9.84
N SER A 102 2.23 3.46 -10.13
CA SER A 102 2.91 3.24 -11.41
C SER A 102 3.34 1.78 -11.59
N PHE A 103 3.86 1.18 -10.53
CA PHE A 103 4.18 -0.24 -10.47
C PHE A 103 4.14 -0.75 -9.02
N PHE A 104 4.10 -2.07 -8.87
CA PHE A 104 4.12 -2.73 -7.56
C PHE A 104 5.23 -3.78 -7.52
N VAL A 105 6.04 -3.74 -6.46
CA VAL A 105 7.10 -4.72 -6.20
C VAL A 105 6.58 -5.74 -5.19
N TYR A 106 6.24 -6.93 -5.68
CA TYR A 106 5.77 -8.00 -4.82
C TYR A 106 6.93 -8.69 -4.10
N GLN A 107 7.05 -8.47 -2.79
CA GLN A 107 7.98 -9.19 -1.93
C GLN A 107 7.45 -10.60 -1.68
N ARG A 108 8.10 -11.57 -2.33
CA ARG A 108 7.74 -12.98 -2.23
C ARG A 108 8.22 -13.59 -0.91
N PRO A 109 7.49 -14.59 -0.39
CA PRO A 109 7.99 -15.50 0.63
C PRO A 109 9.35 -16.09 0.27
N SER A 110 10.21 -16.25 1.27
CA SER A 110 11.40 -17.08 1.12
C SER A 110 10.98 -18.50 0.74
N PRO A 111 11.65 -19.18 -0.20
CA PRO A 111 11.35 -20.59 -0.53
C PRO A 111 11.55 -21.54 0.66
N PHE A 112 12.19 -21.07 1.74
CA PHE A 112 12.39 -21.81 2.98
C PHE A 112 11.26 -21.59 4.01
N ALA A 113 10.29 -20.71 3.74
CA ALA A 113 9.14 -20.51 4.62
C ALA A 113 8.17 -21.70 4.49
N GLN A 114 7.81 -22.31 5.61
CA GLN A 114 7.00 -23.54 5.70
C GLN A 114 5.53 -23.41 5.26
N ARG A 115 5.13 -22.32 4.59
CA ARG A 115 3.76 -22.14 4.07
C ARG A 115 3.73 -22.42 2.58
N THR A 116 2.80 -23.29 2.16
CA THR A 116 2.54 -23.58 0.76
C THR A 116 2.15 -22.30 0.03
N TYR A 117 2.97 -21.88 -0.93
CA TYR A 117 2.67 -20.71 -1.75
C TYR A 117 1.53 -21.04 -2.71
N CYS A 118 0.41 -20.31 -2.60
CA CYS A 118 -0.74 -20.50 -3.47
C CYS A 118 -0.58 -19.67 -4.74
N PHE A 119 -0.17 -20.30 -5.85
CA PHE A 119 0.00 -19.61 -7.13
C PHE A 119 -1.30 -19.00 -7.66
N SER A 120 -2.47 -19.54 -7.32
CA SER A 120 -3.76 -18.98 -7.74
C SER A 120 -4.05 -17.63 -7.10
N GLU A 121 -3.64 -17.40 -5.85
CA GLU A 121 -3.81 -16.09 -5.20
C GLU A 121 -2.88 -15.05 -5.81
N LEU A 122 -1.63 -15.44 -6.12
CA LEU A 122 -0.73 -14.56 -6.86
C LEU A 122 -1.28 -14.23 -8.27
N ASP A 123 -1.80 -15.23 -8.99
CA ASP A 123 -2.42 -15.02 -10.30
C ASP A 123 -3.63 -14.07 -10.21
N TYR A 124 -4.50 -14.26 -9.23
CA TYR A 124 -5.60 -13.35 -8.94
C TYR A 124 -5.11 -11.93 -8.63
N PHE A 125 -4.09 -11.79 -7.78
CA PHE A 125 -3.49 -10.50 -7.45
C PHE A 125 -2.95 -9.80 -8.70
N ILE A 126 -2.16 -10.51 -9.53
CA ILE A 126 -1.60 -9.97 -10.78
C ILE A 126 -2.72 -9.51 -11.72
N LYS A 127 -3.73 -10.37 -11.95
CA LYS A 127 -4.89 -10.01 -12.79
C LYS A 127 -5.66 -8.81 -12.25
N SER A 128 -5.82 -8.72 -10.93
CA SER A 128 -6.48 -7.60 -10.27
C SER A 128 -5.70 -6.29 -10.43
N MET A 129 -4.38 -6.34 -10.23
CA MET A 129 -3.48 -5.20 -10.46
C MET A 129 -3.50 -4.73 -11.92
N HIS A 130 -3.69 -5.62 -12.88
CA HIS A 130 -3.86 -5.27 -14.30
C HIS A 130 -5.29 -4.83 -14.67
N GLY A 131 -6.25 -4.85 -13.74
CA GLY A 131 -7.65 -4.52 -14.03
C GLY A 131 -8.40 -5.61 -14.82
N ILE A 132 -7.83 -6.83 -14.91
CA ILE A 132 -8.38 -7.96 -15.67
C ILE A 132 -9.35 -8.79 -14.82
N ALA A 133 -9.22 -8.77 -13.50
CA ALA A 133 -10.03 -9.60 -12.60
C ALA A 133 -11.51 -9.17 -12.47
N GLN A 134 -12.01 -8.28 -13.33
CA GLN A 134 -13.43 -7.95 -13.42
C GLN A 134 -14.10 -8.78 -14.50
N GLY A 135 -14.72 -9.87 -14.08
CA GLY A 135 -15.52 -10.72 -14.96
C GLY A 135 -15.88 -11.99 -14.21
N HIS A 136 -16.93 -11.91 -13.39
CA HIS A 136 -17.93 -12.93 -13.03
C HIS A 136 -18.83 -12.30 -11.96
N ALA A 137 -19.46 -11.17 -12.30
CA ALA A 137 -20.79 -10.89 -11.75
C ALA A 137 -21.75 -11.47 -12.80
N SER A 138 -22.05 -12.75 -12.65
CA SER A 138 -23.25 -13.33 -13.25
C SER A 138 -24.41 -12.80 -12.42
N ASP A 139 -25.06 -11.74 -12.90
CA ASP A 139 -26.42 -11.44 -12.47
C ASP A 139 -27.31 -12.50 -13.14
N ASP A 140 -27.72 -13.50 -12.36
CA ASP A 140 -28.94 -14.28 -12.57
C ASP A 140 -30.10 -13.56 -11.86
#